data_AF-A0A1X2HMU3-F1
#
_entry.id   AF-A0A1X2HMU3-F1
#
_cell.length_a   1.000
_cell.length_b   1.000
_cell.length_c   1.000
_cell.angle_alpha   90.00
_cell.angle_beta   90.00
_cell.angle_gamma   90.00
#
_symmetry.space_group_name_H-M   'P 1'
#
loop_
_entity.id
_entity.type
_entity.pdbx_description
1 polymer ?
#
loop_
_entity_poly.entity_id
_entity_poly.type
_entity_poly.pdbx_seq_one_letter_code
_entity_poly.pdbx_strand_id
1 'polypeptide(L)'
;MQLLALGHLTMAVRVESIVEEAEHDPPASLIAIQCFVRDPPQHYPTLAKYRLKAIDDQDPLLHTLWGALHDRFGVVALKEQQSVSLLSPLPEPGQFLLHVVRLLDLSDPKQQQIATLDMRVLQPLPLEALQLCQQKQDPAAMARLAEIAKQLHQTAQVYAYWDLWRVLEGICTRFDINPNDFL
;
A
#
# COMPACT_ATOMS: atom_id res chain seq x y z
N MET A 1 22.10 11.79 -3.05
CA MET A 1 21.46 10.88 -2.07
C MET A 1 22.44 10.69 -0.92
N GLN A 2 22.19 11.28 0.25
CA GLN A 2 23.02 11.09 1.44
C GLN A 2 22.40 9.95 2.26
N LEU A 3 23.02 8.78 2.25
CA LEU A 3 22.65 7.63 3.08
C LEU A 3 23.44 7.73 4.39
N LEU A 4 22.73 8.06 5.47
CA LEU A 4 23.27 8.02 6.81
C LEU A 4 22.99 6.61 7.37
N ALA A 5 23.98 5.72 7.28
CA ALA A 5 23.91 4.38 7.87
C ALA A 5 24.30 4.47 9.36
N LEU A 6 23.32 4.74 10.22
CA LEU A 6 23.40 4.37 11.63
C LEU A 6 23.14 2.87 11.71
N GLY A 7 23.84 2.15 12.60
CA GLY A 7 23.67 0.71 12.77
C GLY A 7 22.19 0.29 12.85
N HIS A 8 21.90 -0.93 12.38
CA HIS A 8 20.54 -1.46 12.30
C HIS A 8 19.75 -1.20 13.59
N LEU A 9 18.69 -0.38 13.50
CA LEU A 9 17.76 -0.22 14.61
C LEU A 9 16.86 -1.44 14.62
N THR A 10 16.90 -2.23 15.69
CA THR A 10 16.07 -3.41 15.84
C THR A 10 14.89 -3.13 16.74
N MET A 11 13.72 -3.66 16.38
CA MET A 11 12.50 -3.51 17.18
C MET A 11 11.75 -4.84 17.24
N ALA A 12 11.34 -5.22 18.44
CA ALA A 12 10.53 -6.40 18.65
C ALA A 12 9.05 -6.07 18.35
N VAL A 13 8.45 -6.85 17.46
CA VAL A 13 7.10 -6.63 16.94
C VAL A 13 6.29 -7.91 16.95
N ARG A 14 4.97 -7.76 17.06
CA ARG A 14 3.98 -8.81 16.78
C ARG A 14 3.19 -8.44 15.54
N VAL A 15 2.92 -9.42 14.69
CA VAL A 15 1.97 -9.27 13.57
C VAL A 15 0.56 -9.32 14.17
N GLU A 16 -0.18 -8.23 14.08
CA GLU A 16 -1.56 -8.17 14.57
C GLU A 16 -2.57 -8.63 13.51
N SER A 17 -2.32 -8.27 12.25
CA SER A 17 -3.16 -8.68 11.14
C SER A 17 -2.41 -8.60 9.81
N ILE A 18 -2.84 -9.43 8.86
CA ILE A 18 -2.46 -9.32 7.46
C ILE A 18 -3.56 -8.50 6.78
N VAL A 19 -3.17 -7.43 6.08
CA VAL A 19 -4.13 -6.55 5.40
C VAL A 19 -4.58 -7.16 4.06
N GLU A 20 -3.71 -7.96 3.39
CA GLU A 20 -3.97 -8.64 2.12
C GLU A 20 -3.21 -9.97 1.99
N GLU A 21 -3.82 -10.97 1.33
CA GLU A 21 -3.34 -12.36 1.17
C GLU A 21 -1.85 -12.44 0.87
N ALA A 22 -1.11 -12.95 1.84
CA ALA A 22 0.32 -13.13 1.71
C ALA A 22 0.59 -14.48 1.03
N GLU A 23 1.14 -14.45 -0.19
CA GLU A 23 1.99 -15.55 -0.67
C GLU A 23 3.33 -15.61 0.11
N HIS A 24 3.50 -14.75 1.12
CA HIS A 24 4.75 -14.48 1.83
C HIS A 24 4.63 -14.78 3.32
N ASP A 25 5.67 -15.40 3.88
CA ASP A 25 5.74 -15.68 5.30
C ASP A 25 5.69 -14.37 6.12
N PRO A 26 4.99 -14.37 7.27
CA PRO A 26 5.00 -13.21 8.15
C PRO A 26 6.44 -12.85 8.56
N PRO A 27 6.74 -11.54 8.75
CA PRO A 27 8.06 -11.12 9.18
C PRO A 27 8.41 -11.74 10.54
N ALA A 28 9.72 -11.91 10.77
CA ALA A 28 10.21 -12.33 12.08
C ALA A 28 9.74 -11.35 13.18
N SER A 29 9.62 -11.85 14.41
CA SER A 29 9.25 -11.03 15.58
C SER A 29 10.26 -9.94 15.94
N LEU A 30 11.41 -9.91 15.27
CA LEU A 30 12.41 -8.86 15.36
C LEU A 30 12.65 -8.32 13.95
N ILE A 31 12.35 -7.04 13.75
CA ILE A 31 12.63 -6.35 12.49
C ILE A 31 13.88 -5.49 12.64
N ALA A 32 14.68 -5.41 11.57
CA ALA A 32 15.89 -4.59 11.51
C ALA A 32 15.70 -3.48 10.46
N ILE A 33 15.60 -2.24 10.93
CA ILE A 33 15.53 -1.05 10.09
C ILE A 33 16.96 -0.70 9.67
N GLN A 34 17.22 -0.81 8.37
CA GLN A 34 18.52 -0.57 7.76
C GLN A 34 18.79 0.92 7.52
N CYS A 35 17.77 1.65 7.06
CA CYS A 35 17.87 3.07 6.77
C CYS A 35 16.48 3.72 6.72
N PHE A 36 16.47 5.05 6.60
CA PHE A 36 15.25 5.84 6.41
C PHE A 36 15.28 6.54 5.06
N VAL A 37 14.15 6.50 4.34
CA VAL A 37 13.96 7.15 3.04
C VAL A 37 12.72 8.05 3.09
N ARG A 38 12.73 9.14 2.31
CA ARG A 38 11.59 10.07 2.23
C ARG A 38 10.62 9.70 1.13
N ASP A 39 11.18 9.39 -0.04
CA ASP A 39 10.42 9.08 -1.24
C ASP A 39 10.71 7.62 -1.63
N PRO A 40 10.10 6.64 -0.95
CA PRO A 40 10.25 5.27 -1.37
C PRO A 40 9.55 5.07 -2.72
N PRO A 41 9.95 4.03 -3.47
CA PRO A 41 9.23 3.62 -4.67
C PRO A 41 7.74 3.30 -4.37
N GLN A 42 6.80 4.20 -4.75
CA GLN A 42 5.35 4.07 -4.46
C GLN A 42 4.54 3.32 -5.53
N HIS A 43 5.18 2.97 -6.65
CA HIS A 43 4.51 2.41 -7.84
C HIS A 43 4.90 0.96 -8.12
N TYR A 44 5.27 0.23 -7.07
CA TYR A 44 5.72 -1.15 -7.21
C TYR A 44 4.62 -2.09 -6.74
N PRO A 45 4.46 -3.25 -7.39
CA PRO A 45 3.50 -4.25 -6.97
C PRO A 45 3.68 -4.60 -5.49
N THR A 46 2.56 -4.69 -4.79
CA THR A 46 2.55 -5.04 -3.38
C THR A 46 2.50 -6.55 -3.25
N LEU A 47 3.43 -7.12 -2.48
CA LEU A 47 3.47 -8.54 -2.17
C LEU A 47 2.70 -8.84 -0.88
N ALA A 48 2.83 -7.96 0.12
CA ALA A 48 2.13 -8.10 1.39
C ALA A 48 2.06 -6.78 2.16
N LYS A 49 1.06 -6.68 3.03
CA LYS A 49 0.93 -5.61 4.03
C LYS A 49 0.64 -6.21 5.40
N TYR A 50 1.52 -5.97 6.35
CA TYR A 50 1.38 -6.44 7.73
C TYR A 50 1.15 -5.26 8.67
N ARG A 51 0.14 -5.38 9.52
CA ARG A 51 -0.01 -4.50 10.68
C ARG A 51 0.83 -5.06 11.81
N LEU A 52 1.79 -4.28 12.25
CA LEU A 52 2.70 -4.64 13.33
C LEU A 52 2.37 -3.81 14.57
N LYS A 53 2.56 -4.40 15.74
CA LYS A 53 2.58 -3.67 17.01
C LYS A 53 3.86 -3.97 17.76
N ALA A 54 4.48 -2.93 18.33
CA ALA A 54 5.61 -3.09 19.22
C ALA A 54 5.20 -3.95 20.42
N ILE A 55 6.11 -4.85 20.84
CA ILE A 55 5.84 -5.72 21.99
C ILE A 55 5.92 -4.93 23.31
N ASP A 56 6.83 -3.96 23.37
CA ASP A 56 7.02 -3.06 24.52
C ASP A 56 6.66 -1.64 24.08
N ASP A 57 5.54 -1.13 24.59
CA ASP A 57 5.04 0.22 24.33
C ASP A 57 5.75 1.29 25.16
N GLN A 58 6.58 0.89 26.13
CA GLN A 58 7.36 1.77 27.01
C GLN A 58 8.80 1.95 26.52
N ASP A 59 9.20 1.29 25.43
CA ASP A 59 10.57 1.38 24.90
C ASP A 59 10.86 2.83 24.42
N PRO A 60 11.86 3.53 24.98
CA PRO A 60 12.22 4.88 24.53
C PRO A 60 12.69 4.92 23.07
N LEU A 61 13.19 3.81 22.52
CA LEU A 61 13.51 3.69 21.09
C LEU A 61 12.26 3.74 20.23
N LEU A 62 11.11 3.27 20.74
CA LEU A 62 9.84 3.31 20.04
C LEU A 62 9.41 4.74 19.74
N HIS A 63 9.51 5.64 20.72
CA HIS A 63 9.19 7.06 20.52
C HIS A 63 10.14 7.72 19.52
N THR A 64 11.42 7.36 19.56
CA THR A 64 12.43 7.88 18.63
C THR A 64 12.16 7.38 17.20
N LEU A 65 11.88 6.09 17.04
CA LEU A 65 11.50 5.47 15.77
C LEU A 65 10.20 6.07 15.24
N TRP A 66 9.20 6.24 16.09
CA TRP A 66 7.92 6.84 15.75
C TRP A 66 8.09 8.26 15.19
N GLY A 67 8.88 9.08 15.88
CA GLY A 67 9.20 10.43 15.44
C GLY A 67 9.97 10.44 14.12
N ALA A 68 10.96 9.55 13.96
CA ALA A 68 11.74 9.44 12.73
C ALA A 68 10.92 8.97 11.52
N LEU A 69 9.89 8.16 11.76
CA LEU A 69 8.99 7.64 10.74
C LEU A 69 7.85 8.60 10.38
N HIS A 70 7.69 9.71 11.09
CA HIS A 70 6.59 10.64 10.82
C HIS A 70 6.71 11.32 9.44
N ASP A 71 7.94 11.62 8.99
CA ASP A 71 8.23 12.20 7.66
C ASP A 71 8.98 11.23 6.72
N ARG A 72 9.16 9.96 7.11
CA ARG A 72 10.03 8.99 6.42
C ARG A 72 9.49 7.57 6.54
N PHE A 73 10.02 6.72 5.68
CA PHE A 73 9.80 5.28 5.68
C PHE A 73 11.08 4.59 6.14
N GLY A 74 10.94 3.59 7.02
CA GLY A 74 12.05 2.71 7.40
C GLY A 74 12.20 1.59 6.37
N VAL A 75 13.39 1.36 5.85
CA VAL A 75 13.66 0.20 5.00
C VAL A 75 14.03 -0.98 5.90
N VAL A 76 13.25 -2.05 5.84
CA VAL A 76 13.44 -3.26 6.63
C VAL A 76 14.02 -4.36 5.74
N ALA A 77 15.07 -5.02 6.23
CA ALA A 77 15.61 -6.19 5.58
C ALA A 77 14.73 -7.41 5.89
N LEU A 78 14.06 -7.95 4.88
CA LEU A 78 13.54 -9.32 4.93
C LEU A 78 14.52 -10.24 4.19
N LYS A 79 14.47 -11.55 4.46
CA LYS A 79 15.39 -12.54 3.86
C LYS A 79 15.16 -12.75 2.36
N GLU A 80 14.13 -12.14 1.80
CA GLU A 80 13.66 -12.37 0.44
C GLU A 80 14.48 -11.62 -0.59
N GLN A 81 14.78 -12.32 -1.68
CA GLN A 81 15.44 -11.73 -2.83
C GLN A 81 14.38 -11.04 -3.69
N GLN A 82 14.65 -9.80 -4.11
CA GLN A 82 13.80 -8.97 -4.99
C GLN A 82 12.56 -8.33 -4.35
N SER A 83 12.54 -8.14 -3.03
CA SER A 83 11.54 -7.29 -2.37
C SER A 83 12.20 -6.16 -1.57
N VAL A 84 11.47 -5.08 -1.35
CA VAL A 84 11.80 -4.03 -0.37
C VAL A 84 10.67 -3.95 0.61
N SER A 85 10.99 -3.95 1.89
CA SER A 85 9.99 -3.76 2.94
C SER A 85 10.09 -2.36 3.51
N LEU A 86 8.97 -1.65 3.48
CA LEU A 86 8.85 -0.27 3.94
C LEU A 86 8.01 -0.25 5.20
N LEU A 87 8.57 0.31 6.27
CA LEU A 87 7.90 0.51 7.54
C LEU A 87 7.41 1.96 7.62
N SER A 88 6.13 2.14 7.92
CA SER A 88 5.54 3.46 8.20
C SER A 88 4.76 3.42 9.51
N PRO A 89 4.58 4.56 10.19
CA PRO A 89 3.80 4.61 11.42
C PRO A 89 2.31 4.66 11.07
N LEU A 90 1.48 3.98 11.87
CA LEU A 90 0.03 4.14 11.84
C LEU A 90 -0.39 5.27 12.79
N PRO A 91 -1.68 5.68 12.86
CA PRO A 91 -2.08 6.77 13.74
C PRO A 91 -1.93 6.49 15.24
N GLU A 92 -1.98 5.22 15.66
CA GLU A 92 -1.89 4.81 17.07
C GLU A 92 -0.43 4.50 17.45
N PRO A 93 0.15 5.18 18.45
CA PRO A 93 1.54 4.95 18.88
C PRO A 93 1.87 3.47 19.09
N GLY A 94 3.04 3.07 18.58
CA GLY A 94 3.50 1.68 18.65
C GLY A 94 2.90 0.74 17.61
N GLN A 95 2.04 1.23 16.71
CA GLN A 95 1.55 0.46 15.56
C GLN A 95 2.20 0.90 14.26
N PHE A 96 2.59 -0.08 13.45
CA PHE A 96 3.28 0.16 12.19
C PHE A 96 2.63 -0.60 11.07
N LEU A 97 2.78 -0.08 9.86
CA LEU A 97 2.47 -0.80 8.64
C LEU A 97 3.79 -1.22 8.00
N LEU A 98 3.99 -2.53 7.85
CA LEU A 98 5.07 -3.08 7.02
C LEU A 98 4.50 -3.39 5.65
N HIS A 99 4.98 -2.66 4.65
CA HIS A 99 4.58 -2.80 3.26
C HIS A 99 5.71 -3.47 2.49
N VAL A 100 5.49 -4.70 2.04
CA VAL A 100 6.43 -5.47 1.24
C VAL A 100 6.11 -5.24 -0.23
N VAL A 101 7.02 -4.59 -0.95
CA VAL A 101 6.89 -4.30 -2.37
C VAL A 101 7.88 -5.13 -3.19
N ARG A 102 7.44 -5.58 -4.35
CA ARG A 102 8.30 -6.30 -5.31
C ARG A 102 9.21 -5.31 -6.00
N LEU A 103 10.52 -5.55 -5.99
CA LEU A 103 11.44 -4.86 -6.89
C LEU A 103 11.27 -5.42 -8.30
N LEU A 104 10.89 -4.55 -9.22
CA LEU A 104 10.79 -4.90 -10.63
C LEU A 104 12.16 -4.75 -11.29
N ASP A 105 12.49 -5.71 -12.14
CA ASP A 105 13.61 -5.58 -13.07
C ASP A 105 13.17 -4.64 -14.20
N LEU A 106 13.58 -3.39 -14.10
CA LEU A 106 13.27 -2.37 -15.12
C LEU A 106 13.96 -2.64 -16.46
N SER A 107 14.81 -3.67 -16.60
CA SER A 107 15.31 -4.10 -17.91
C SER A 107 14.33 -5.01 -18.66
N ASP A 108 13.33 -5.59 -17.97
CA ASP A 108 12.26 -6.38 -18.57
C ASP A 108 11.09 -5.47 -19.02
N PRO A 109 10.78 -5.37 -20.33
CA PRO A 109 9.72 -4.51 -20.83
C PRO A 109 8.32 -4.89 -20.32
N LYS A 110 8.08 -6.14 -19.92
CA LYS A 110 6.80 -6.54 -19.31
C LYS A 110 6.65 -5.95 -17.91
N GLN A 111 7.75 -5.87 -17.17
CA GLN A 111 7.75 -5.32 -15.81
C GLN A 111 7.74 -3.79 -15.81
N GLN A 112 8.34 -3.15 -16.82
CA GLN A 112 8.24 -1.69 -16.98
C GLN A 112 6.79 -1.22 -17.09
N GLN A 113 5.93 -1.95 -17.81
CA GLN A 113 4.50 -1.61 -17.93
C GLN A 113 3.76 -1.69 -16.57
N ILE A 114 4.21 -2.56 -15.67
CA ILE A 114 3.69 -2.72 -14.31
C ILE A 114 4.33 -1.69 -13.35
N ALA A 115 5.46 -1.07 -13.67
CA ALA A 115 6.09 -0.07 -12.81
C ALA A 115 5.45 1.33 -12.95
N THR A 116 4.82 1.60 -14.10
CA THR A 116 4.28 2.93 -14.44
C THR A 116 2.81 3.07 -14.02
N LEU A 117 2.53 3.00 -12.71
CA LEU A 117 1.23 3.46 -12.21
C LEU A 117 1.22 5.00 -12.16
N ASP A 118 0.52 5.64 -13.10
CA ASP A 118 0.34 7.09 -13.05
C ASP A 118 -0.83 7.47 -12.12
N MET A 119 -0.51 7.86 -10.90
CA MET A 119 -1.50 8.32 -9.91
C MET A 119 -2.32 9.51 -10.39
N ARG A 120 -1.83 10.32 -11.34
CA ARG A 120 -2.59 11.46 -11.89
C ARG A 120 -3.78 10.99 -12.72
N VAL A 121 -3.70 9.78 -13.29
CA VAL A 121 -4.79 9.15 -14.03
C VAL A 121 -5.84 8.59 -13.07
N LEU A 122 -5.43 8.11 -11.89
CA LEU A 122 -6.30 7.45 -10.92
C LEU A 122 -7.05 8.42 -9.98
N GLN A 123 -6.40 9.51 -9.58
CA GLN A 123 -6.98 10.52 -8.68
C GLN A 123 -8.34 11.09 -9.13
N PRO A 124 -8.60 11.37 -10.42
CA PRO A 124 -9.90 11.89 -10.85
C PRO A 124 -11.00 10.82 -10.92
N LEU A 125 -10.66 9.52 -10.97
CA LEU A 125 -11.62 8.44 -11.23
C LEU A 125 -12.75 8.34 -10.19
N PRO A 126 -12.52 8.54 -8.87
CA PRO A 126 -13.63 8.55 -7.91
C PRO A 126 -14.64 9.67 -8.17
N LEU A 127 -14.18 10.85 -8.59
CA LEU A 127 -15.08 11.95 -8.92
C LEU A 127 -15.86 11.67 -10.21
N GLU A 128 -15.20 11.11 -11.22
CA GLU A 128 -15.85 10.66 -12.45
C GLU A 128 -16.90 9.58 -12.14
N ALA A 129 -16.57 8.59 -11.33
CA ALA A 129 -17.50 7.54 -10.90
C ALA A 129 -18.74 8.12 -10.20
N LEU A 130 -18.57 9.12 -9.33
CA LEU A 130 -19.69 9.82 -8.70
C LEU A 130 -20.61 10.48 -9.73
N GLN A 131 -20.06 11.14 -10.75
CA GLN A 131 -20.83 11.78 -11.82
C GLN A 131 -21.58 10.74 -12.68
N LEU A 132 -20.94 9.60 -12.96
CA LEU A 132 -21.54 8.51 -13.74
C LEU A 132 -22.67 7.83 -12.96
N CYS A 133 -22.51 7.60 -11.66
CA CYS A 133 -23.56 7.05 -10.79
C CYS A 133 -24.81 7.94 -10.73
N GLN A 134 -24.67 9.27 -10.84
CA GLN A 134 -25.81 10.18 -10.94
C GLN A 134 -26.60 10.00 -12.25
N GLN A 135 -25.96 9.43 -13.27
CA GLN A 135 -26.54 9.16 -14.58
C GLN A 135 -26.87 7.67 -14.76
N LYS A 136 -27.15 6.92 -13.68
CA LYS A 136 -27.34 5.45 -13.72
C LYS A 136 -28.37 4.91 -14.73
N GLN A 137 -29.22 5.77 -15.28
CA GLN A 137 -30.20 5.42 -16.31
C GLN A 137 -29.59 5.39 -17.73
N ASP A 138 -28.42 5.99 -17.93
CA ASP A 138 -27.69 6.00 -19.19
C ASP A 138 -26.77 4.77 -19.30
N PRO A 139 -26.99 3.88 -20.29
CA PRO A 139 -26.14 2.73 -20.53
C PRO A 139 -24.67 3.09 -20.81
N ALA A 140 -24.40 4.23 -21.46
CA ALA A 140 -23.03 4.66 -21.74
C ALA A 140 -22.30 5.07 -20.46
N ALA A 141 -23.00 5.76 -19.54
CA ALA A 141 -22.45 6.10 -18.23
C ALA A 141 -22.13 4.83 -17.42
N MET A 142 -23.00 3.81 -17.49
CA MET A 142 -22.78 2.54 -16.81
C MET A 142 -21.63 1.72 -17.41
N ALA A 143 -21.48 1.73 -18.74
CA ALA A 143 -20.34 1.09 -19.39
C ALA A 143 -19.01 1.74 -18.96
N ARG A 144 -18.98 3.08 -18.91
CA ARG A 144 -17.81 3.81 -18.42
C ARG A 144 -17.52 3.54 -16.94
N LEU A 145 -18.55 3.46 -16.10
CA LEU A 145 -18.39 3.10 -14.69
C LEU A 145 -17.80 1.70 -14.52
N ALA A 146 -18.22 0.74 -15.35
CA ALA A 146 -17.65 -0.61 -15.34
C ALA A 146 -16.16 -0.63 -15.71
N GLU A 147 -15.73 0.20 -16.68
CA GLU A 147 -14.31 0.36 -17.00
C GLU A 147 -13.52 0.91 -15.81
N ILE A 148 -14.04 1.95 -15.14
CA ILE A 148 -13.42 2.53 -13.94
C ILE A 148 -13.32 1.49 -12.82
N ALA A 149 -14.38 0.71 -12.59
CA ALA A 149 -14.38 -0.35 -11.58
C ALA A 149 -13.29 -1.39 -11.85
N LYS A 150 -13.17 -1.87 -13.09
CA LYS A 150 -12.10 -2.80 -13.49
C LYS A 150 -10.70 -2.22 -13.29
N GLN A 151 -10.49 -0.96 -13.70
CA GLN A 151 -9.21 -0.28 -13.54
C GLN A 151 -8.81 -0.12 -12.07
N LEU A 152 -9.74 0.34 -11.23
CA LEU A 152 -9.50 0.54 -9.80
C LEU A 152 -9.32 -0.79 -9.06
N HIS A 153 -10.08 -1.82 -9.42
CA HIS A 153 -9.93 -3.16 -8.84
C HIS A 153 -8.58 -3.78 -9.21
N GLN A 154 -8.20 -3.74 -10.50
CA GLN A 154 -6.89 -4.21 -10.94
C GLN A 154 -5.75 -3.44 -10.26
N THR A 155 -5.90 -2.12 -10.11
CA THR A 155 -4.93 -1.30 -9.39
C THR A 155 -4.84 -1.69 -7.92
N ALA A 156 -5.97 -1.96 -7.27
CA ALA A 156 -6.02 -2.42 -5.90
C ALA A 156 -5.33 -3.79 -5.74
N GLN A 157 -5.59 -4.73 -6.65
CA GLN A 157 -4.96 -6.05 -6.66
C GLN A 157 -3.44 -5.99 -6.86
N VAL A 158 -2.96 -5.17 -7.80
CA VAL A 158 -1.53 -5.14 -8.14
C VAL A 158 -0.73 -4.31 -7.14
N TYR A 159 -1.26 -3.17 -6.70
CA TYR A 159 -0.52 -2.17 -5.91
C TYR A 159 -1.07 -1.99 -4.49
N ALA A 160 -2.02 -2.82 -4.07
CA ALA A 160 -2.66 -2.75 -2.75
C ALA A 160 -3.34 -1.39 -2.46
N TYR A 161 -3.80 -0.66 -3.48
CA TYR A 161 -4.57 0.58 -3.33
C TYR A 161 -6.05 0.32 -3.02
N TRP A 162 -6.35 -0.59 -2.09
CA TRP A 162 -7.73 -0.96 -1.72
C TRP A 162 -8.52 0.16 -1.08
N ASP A 163 -7.87 1.15 -0.49
CA ASP A 163 -8.60 2.33 0.00
C ASP A 163 -9.28 3.09 -1.14
N LEU A 164 -8.66 3.13 -2.32
CA LEU A 164 -9.26 3.73 -3.51
C LEU A 164 -10.43 2.87 -4.04
N TRP A 165 -10.31 1.55 -3.97
CA TRP A 165 -11.41 0.62 -4.27
C TRP A 165 -12.59 0.80 -3.31
N ARG A 166 -12.33 0.88 -1.99
CA ARG A 166 -13.36 1.12 -0.97
C ARG A 166 -14.07 2.46 -1.15
N VAL A 167 -13.37 3.49 -1.62
CA VAL A 167 -13.99 4.77 -1.98
C VAL A 167 -14.98 4.57 -3.13
N LEU A 168 -14.62 3.82 -4.17
CA LEU A 168 -15.55 3.47 -5.26
C LEU A 168 -16.75 2.68 -4.73
N GLU A 169 -16.54 1.65 -3.91
CA GLU A 169 -17.61 0.88 -3.29
C GLU A 169 -18.57 1.77 -2.50
N GLY A 170 -18.03 2.69 -1.71
CA GLY A 170 -18.82 3.66 -0.95
C GLY A 170 -19.61 4.62 -1.84
N ILE A 171 -19.08 5.02 -2.99
CA ILE A 171 -19.80 5.83 -3.99
C ILE A 171 -20.92 5.01 -4.60
N CYS A 172 -20.64 3.85 -5.20
CA CYS A 172 -21.62 3.02 -5.90
C CYS A 172 -22.77 2.57 -4.98
N THR A 173 -22.44 2.16 -3.75
CA THR A 173 -23.44 1.72 -2.76
C THR A 173 -24.48 2.81 -2.46
N ARG A 174 -24.12 4.09 -2.48
CA ARG A 174 -25.07 5.21 -2.26
C ARG A 174 -26.11 5.35 -3.37
N PHE A 175 -25.88 4.75 -4.54
CA PHE A 175 -26.78 4.78 -5.69
C PHE A 175 -27.43 3.43 -5.99
N ASP A 176 -27.31 2.46 -5.06
CA ASP A 176 -27.75 1.07 -5.19
C ASP A 176 -27.05 0.30 -6.33
N ILE A 177 -25.78 0.61 -6.58
CA ILE A 177 -24.95 -0.08 -7.57
C ILE A 177 -23.93 -0.94 -6.83
N ASN A 178 -23.86 -2.23 -7.17
CA ASN A 178 -22.80 -3.11 -6.69
C ASN A 178 -21.64 -3.11 -7.71
N PRO A 179 -20.47 -2.52 -7.40
CA PRO A 179 -19.36 -2.46 -8.34
C PRO A 179 -18.76 -3.85 -8.65
N ASN A 180 -19.01 -4.85 -7.79
CA ASN A 180 -18.59 -6.23 -8.05
C ASN A 180 -19.33 -6.87 -9.23
N ASP A 181 -20.50 -6.36 -9.62
CA ASP A 181 -21.24 -6.87 -10.78
C ASP A 181 -20.53 -6.57 -12.11
N PHE A 182 -19.50 -5.71 -12.08
CA PHE A 182 -18.70 -5.33 -13.26
C PHE A 182 -17.40 -6.13 -13.42
N LEU A 183 -17.00 -6.88 -12.40
CA LEU A 183 -15.71 -7.59 -12.34
C LEU A 183 -15.83 -8.97 -13.00
#